data_AF-A0A431LAY8-F1
#
_entry.id   AF-A0A431LAY8-F1
#
_cell.length_a   1.000
_cell.length_b   1.000
_cell.length_c   1.000
_cell.angle_alpha   90.00
_cell.angle_beta   90.00
_cell.angle_gamma   90.00
#
_symmetry.space_group_name_H-M   'P 1'
#
loop_
_entity.id
_entity.type
_entity.pdbx_description
1 polymer ?
#
loop_
_entity_poly.entity_id
_entity_poly.type
_entity_poly.pdbx_seq_one_letter_code
_entity_poly.pdbx_strand_id
1 'polypeptide(L)'
;MKLKQSNCRRNRFGRVSLRKVQFLAIAGALLLSVLVLLPHFGAFADQTGTSNIQFDAQTFDFGTVDEGARINHTFKVMNKGNSLLKIVDAYASCGCTVPKLSKKNLEPGETADLFITVDTSMKQNAVTKTVNVSSNDPKRPIVEIALKMFVRNQHKGLTESAKAKILTDENCTSCHVARGVGAFGIDLYVADCAMCHGPKAEGESGPPLIGPYDNATYYNHMKDVLVHGSKRTNAMPGFGGESGGPLAQKQIDSLLTYLKELSAKRNKK
;
A
#
# COMPACT_ATOMS: atom_id res chain seq x y z
N MET A 1 -31.81 38.04 43.92
CA MET A 1 -31.45 39.34 44.53
C MET A 1 -31.43 40.39 43.41
N LYS A 2 -32.19 41.47 43.64
CA LYS A 2 -32.42 42.73 42.90
C LYS A 2 -31.59 43.06 41.63
N LEU A 3 -32.35 43.32 40.56
CA LEU A 3 -32.29 44.45 39.59
C LEU A 3 -31.16 45.48 39.74
N LYS A 4 -30.58 45.90 38.61
CA LYS A 4 -30.25 47.32 38.39
C LYS A 4 -30.30 47.73 36.92
N GLN A 5 -31.37 48.44 36.58
CA GLN A 5 -31.40 49.47 35.53
C GLN A 5 -30.46 50.62 35.91
N SER A 6 -29.93 51.34 34.90
CA SER A 6 -29.88 52.81 34.87
C SER A 6 -29.12 53.27 33.62
N ASN A 7 -29.80 53.85 32.63
CA ASN A 7 -29.96 55.30 32.42
C ASN A 7 -28.66 56.03 32.02
N CYS A 8 -28.57 56.52 30.79
CA CYS A 8 -29.11 57.80 30.29
C CYS A 8 -28.18 59.00 30.58
N ARG A 9 -27.65 59.63 29.52
CA ARG A 9 -27.27 61.05 29.42
C ARG A 9 -26.93 61.35 27.94
N ARG A 10 -27.80 62.01 27.19
CA ARG A 10 -28.03 63.47 27.04
C ARG A 10 -26.86 64.27 26.44
N ASN A 11 -27.21 64.90 25.32
CA ASN A 11 -26.80 66.21 24.82
C ASN A 11 -25.38 66.28 24.23
N ARG A 12 -25.08 67.04 23.17
CA ARG A 12 -25.53 68.42 22.90
C ARG A 12 -25.02 68.88 21.51
N PHE A 13 -25.62 69.96 21.00
CA PHE A 13 -25.18 70.84 19.88
C PHE A 13 -25.40 70.30 18.46
N GLY A 14 -26.18 70.91 17.57
CA GLY A 14 -26.60 72.31 17.46
C GLY A 14 -25.77 73.01 16.40
N ARG A 15 -26.30 73.17 15.19
CA ARG A 15 -26.02 74.31 14.31
C ARG A 15 -27.16 74.53 13.32
N VAL A 16 -27.69 75.73 13.43
CA VAL A 16 -28.69 76.37 12.59
C VAL A 16 -28.03 76.86 11.31
N SER A 17 -28.69 76.72 10.16
CA SER A 17 -28.60 77.72 9.09
C SER A 17 -29.87 77.67 8.23
N LEU A 18 -30.67 78.72 8.38
CA LEU A 18 -31.79 79.07 7.51
C LEU A 18 -31.28 79.35 6.09
N ARG A 19 -32.10 79.03 5.07
CA ARG A 19 -32.47 80.01 4.02
C ARG A 19 -33.56 79.47 3.07
N LYS A 20 -34.64 80.27 3.05
CA LYS A 20 -35.49 80.67 1.91
C LYS A 20 -36.58 79.70 1.41
N VAL A 21 -37.78 80.12 1.79
CA VAL A 21 -39.10 79.92 1.20
C VAL A 21 -39.11 80.12 -0.32
N GLN A 22 -39.77 79.21 -1.03
CA GLN A 22 -40.58 79.56 -2.20
C GLN A 22 -41.79 78.62 -2.28
N PHE A 23 -42.97 79.21 -2.16
CA PHE A 23 -44.25 78.58 -2.45
C PHE A 23 -44.42 78.45 -3.96
N LEU A 24 -44.89 77.29 -4.44
CA LEU A 24 -45.71 77.17 -5.63
C LEU A 24 -46.51 75.87 -5.51
N ALA A 25 -47.83 76.03 -5.48
CA ALA A 25 -48.82 74.98 -5.58
C ALA A 25 -48.70 74.28 -6.94
N ILE A 26 -49.07 72.99 -7.02
CA ILE A 26 -49.92 72.41 -8.06
C ILE A 26 -50.36 71.01 -7.60
N ALA A 27 -51.64 70.77 -7.84
CA ALA A 27 -52.43 69.63 -7.45
C ALA A 27 -52.06 68.31 -8.16
N GLY A 28 -52.45 67.21 -7.52
CA GLY A 28 -52.94 66.02 -8.21
C GLY A 28 -51.92 64.97 -8.61
N ALA A 29 -51.70 63.99 -7.74
CA ALA A 29 -51.50 62.60 -8.16
C ALA A 29 -51.77 61.67 -6.98
N LEU A 30 -52.97 61.10 -6.96
CA LEU A 30 -53.32 59.91 -6.19
C LEU A 30 -52.41 58.77 -6.65
N LEU A 31 -51.39 58.45 -5.87
CA LEU A 31 -50.61 57.21 -6.00
C LEU A 31 -50.82 56.39 -4.75
N LEU A 32 -51.72 55.41 -4.86
CA LEU A 32 -51.95 54.34 -3.89
C LEU A 32 -50.60 53.73 -3.49
N SER A 33 -50.19 53.91 -2.24
CA SER A 33 -49.12 53.11 -1.63
C SER A 33 -49.66 51.72 -1.31
N VAL A 34 -49.69 50.83 -2.30
CA VAL A 34 -49.84 49.39 -2.04
C VAL A 34 -48.48 48.90 -1.53
N LEU A 35 -48.34 48.84 -0.21
CA LEU A 35 -47.25 48.14 0.45
C LEU A 35 -47.44 46.64 0.20
N VAL A 36 -46.92 46.14 -0.93
CA VAL A 36 -46.86 44.72 -1.22
C VAL A 36 -45.88 44.10 -0.24
N LEU A 37 -46.39 43.46 0.82
CA LEU A 37 -45.67 42.50 1.64
C LEU A 37 -45.32 41.31 0.74
N LEU A 38 -44.25 41.43 -0.03
CA LEU A 38 -43.69 40.32 -0.78
C LEU A 38 -43.24 39.26 0.25
N PRO A 39 -43.84 38.06 0.28
CA PRO A 39 -43.28 36.97 1.05
C PRO A 39 -41.87 36.74 0.53
N HIS A 40 -40.87 36.95 1.40
CA HIS A 40 -39.51 36.52 1.14
C HIS A 40 -39.53 35.00 1.16
N PHE A 41 -39.88 34.39 0.03
CA PHE A 41 -39.57 33.00 -0.24
C PHE A 41 -38.04 32.91 -0.29
N GLY A 42 -37.42 32.77 0.87
CA GLY A 42 -36.05 32.31 0.98
C GLY A 42 -36.01 30.97 0.26
N ALA A 43 -35.37 30.95 -0.91
CA ALA A 43 -35.04 29.70 -1.57
C ALA A 43 -34.19 28.90 -0.57
N PHE A 44 -34.80 27.89 0.06
CA PHE A 44 -34.03 26.83 0.69
C PHE A 44 -33.33 26.12 -0.46
N ALA A 45 -32.10 26.54 -0.75
CA ALA A 45 -31.20 25.73 -1.54
C ALA A 45 -31.05 24.42 -0.77
N ASP A 46 -31.65 23.36 -1.30
CA ASP A 46 -31.44 22.00 -0.84
C ASP A 46 -29.95 21.70 -1.03
N GLN A 47 -29.15 21.97 0.01
CA GLN A 47 -27.76 21.53 0.04
C GLN A 47 -27.80 20.03 0.27
N THR A 48 -28.11 19.29 -0.79
CA THR A 48 -27.81 17.87 -0.88
C THR A 48 -26.31 17.74 -0.69
N GLY A 49 -25.92 17.39 0.53
CA GLY A 49 -24.51 17.33 0.87
C GLY A 49 -23.83 16.29 -0.01
N THR A 50 -22.73 16.67 -0.66
CA THR A 50 -21.92 15.80 -1.51
C THR A 50 -20.65 15.42 -0.78
N SER A 51 -20.29 14.13 -0.83
CA SER A 51 -18.99 13.67 -0.37
C SER A 51 -17.92 14.09 -1.37
N ASN A 52 -16.73 14.39 -0.88
CA ASN A 52 -15.60 14.73 -1.75
C ASN A 52 -14.32 14.09 -1.21
N ILE A 53 -13.85 13.05 -1.88
CA ILE A 53 -12.60 12.39 -1.53
C ILE A 53 -11.41 13.17 -2.08
N GLN A 54 -10.45 13.46 -1.20
CA GLN A 54 -9.18 14.07 -1.54
C GLN A 54 -8.04 13.31 -0.87
N PHE A 55 -6.87 13.38 -1.50
CA PHE A 55 -5.63 12.84 -0.97
C PHE A 55 -4.60 13.96 -0.88
N ASP A 56 -3.65 13.84 0.04
CA ASP A 56 -2.47 14.71 0.10
C ASP A 56 -1.61 14.58 -1.16
N ALA A 57 -1.47 13.36 -1.67
CA ALA A 57 -0.88 13.05 -2.95
C ALA A 57 -1.54 11.80 -3.56
N GLN A 58 -1.44 11.66 -4.88
CA GLN A 58 -1.88 10.45 -5.59
C GLN A 58 -0.71 9.67 -6.19
N THR A 59 0.50 10.14 -6.00
CA THR A 59 1.71 9.46 -6.46
C THR A 59 2.78 9.62 -5.42
N PHE A 60 3.48 8.53 -5.13
CA PHE A 60 4.70 8.54 -4.34
C PHE A 60 5.80 7.79 -5.10
N ASP A 61 7.00 8.34 -5.10
CA ASP A 61 8.18 7.68 -5.68
C ASP A 61 9.14 7.30 -4.55
N PHE A 62 9.38 6.01 -4.38
CA PHE A 62 10.35 5.49 -3.42
C PHE A 62 11.80 5.72 -3.88
N GLY A 63 12.03 6.17 -5.11
CA GLY A 63 13.34 6.25 -5.71
C GLY A 63 13.90 4.86 -5.98
N THR A 64 15.18 4.66 -5.66
CA THR A 64 15.82 3.35 -5.80
C THR A 64 15.64 2.54 -4.52
N VAL A 65 15.13 1.32 -4.68
CA VAL A 65 14.95 0.35 -3.61
C VAL A 65 15.59 -0.97 -3.99
N ASP A 66 15.90 -1.80 -3.01
CA ASP A 66 16.49 -3.11 -3.24
C ASP A 66 15.43 -4.19 -3.45
N GLU A 67 15.70 -5.15 -4.33
CA GLU A 67 14.85 -6.33 -4.51
C GLU A 67 14.68 -7.10 -3.19
N GLY A 68 13.44 -7.53 -2.90
CA GLY A 68 13.12 -8.27 -1.68
C GLY A 68 12.82 -7.41 -0.45
N ALA A 69 12.98 -6.08 -0.55
CA ALA A 69 12.57 -5.17 0.51
C ALA A 69 11.03 -5.07 0.64
N ARG A 70 10.57 -4.86 1.87
CA ARG A 70 9.20 -4.40 2.17
C ARG A 70 9.20 -2.92 2.48
N ILE A 71 8.70 -2.13 1.55
CA ILE A 71 8.65 -0.67 1.65
C ILE A 71 7.23 -0.22 1.94
N ASN A 72 7.07 0.91 2.63
CA ASN A 72 5.77 1.44 3.00
C ASN A 72 5.68 2.95 2.79
N HIS A 73 4.47 3.40 2.46
CA HIS A 73 4.13 4.81 2.45
C HIS A 73 2.72 5.00 3.00
N THR A 74 2.47 6.17 3.61
CA THR A 74 1.17 6.51 4.17
C THR A 74 0.67 7.77 3.49
N PHE A 75 -0.46 7.64 2.77
CA PHE A 75 -1.18 8.78 2.21
C PHE A 75 -2.26 9.24 3.18
N LYS A 76 -2.58 10.53 3.19
CA LYS A 76 -3.73 11.07 3.90
C LYS A 76 -4.94 11.16 3.00
N VAL A 77 -6.03 10.52 3.39
CA VAL A 77 -7.34 10.61 2.76
C VAL A 77 -8.20 11.59 3.55
N MET A 78 -8.92 12.47 2.88
CA MET A 78 -9.72 13.52 3.51
C MET A 78 -11.09 13.63 2.86
N ASN A 79 -12.10 13.94 3.67
CA ASN A 79 -13.39 14.37 3.16
C ASN A 79 -13.43 15.90 3.09
N LYS A 80 -13.37 16.47 1.88
CA LYS A 80 -13.52 17.91 1.63
C LYS A 80 -14.95 18.30 1.24
N GLY A 81 -15.89 17.36 1.34
CA GLY A 81 -17.30 17.56 1.07
C GLY A 81 -18.04 18.09 2.28
N ASN A 82 -19.36 18.15 2.16
CA ASN A 82 -20.29 18.57 3.20
C ASN A 82 -21.28 17.46 3.61
N SER A 83 -21.08 16.22 3.14
CA SER A 83 -21.72 15.01 3.66
C SER A 83 -20.72 13.88 3.92
N LEU A 84 -21.18 12.84 4.61
CA LEU A 84 -20.37 11.66 4.97
C LEU A 84 -19.75 10.99 3.73
N LEU A 85 -18.42 10.92 3.71
CA LEU A 85 -17.67 10.13 2.75
C LEU A 85 -17.53 8.69 3.28
N LYS A 86 -18.01 7.73 2.49
CA LYS A 86 -17.86 6.30 2.74
C LYS A 86 -16.86 5.74 1.74
N ILE A 87 -15.70 5.32 2.23
CA ILE A 87 -14.71 4.56 1.48
C ILE A 87 -15.17 3.10 1.49
N VAL A 88 -15.54 2.58 0.33
CA VAL A 88 -16.06 1.23 0.15
C VAL A 88 -14.90 0.25 0.29
N ASP A 89 -13.86 0.43 -0.51
CA ASP A 89 -12.69 -0.45 -0.51
C ASP A 89 -11.40 0.24 -0.94
N ALA A 90 -10.28 -0.40 -0.61
CA ALA A 90 -8.96 -0.08 -1.14
C ALA A 90 -8.28 -1.38 -1.55
N TYR A 91 -7.91 -1.52 -2.82
CA TYR A 91 -7.40 -2.77 -3.37
C TYR A 91 -6.31 -2.53 -4.41
N ALA A 92 -5.38 -3.50 -4.51
CA ALA A 92 -4.36 -3.54 -5.55
C ALA A 92 -4.67 -4.67 -6.55
N SER A 93 -4.06 -4.61 -7.73
CA SER A 93 -4.18 -5.66 -8.75
C SER A 93 -3.32 -6.90 -8.48
N CYS A 94 -2.30 -6.81 -7.62
CA CYS A 94 -1.43 -7.91 -7.19
C CYS A 94 -1.38 -8.04 -5.67
N GLY A 95 -1.17 -9.25 -5.16
CA GLY A 95 -0.91 -9.49 -3.73
C GLY A 95 0.42 -8.90 -3.21
N CYS A 96 1.26 -8.37 -4.11
CA CYS A 96 2.51 -7.72 -3.79
C CYS A 96 2.35 -6.27 -3.28
N THR A 97 1.12 -5.76 -3.22
CA THR A 97 0.81 -4.42 -2.73
C THR A 97 -0.43 -4.50 -1.85
N VAL A 98 -0.30 -4.12 -0.58
CA VAL A 98 -1.34 -4.28 0.43
C VAL A 98 -1.73 -2.90 0.97
N PRO A 99 -2.91 -2.38 0.62
CA PRO A 99 -3.46 -1.18 1.22
C PRO A 99 -4.21 -1.49 2.53
N LYS A 100 -4.15 -0.57 3.49
CA LYS A 100 -4.90 -0.60 4.75
C LYS A 100 -5.35 0.82 5.12
N LEU A 101 -6.64 0.99 5.35
CA LEU A 101 -7.23 2.25 5.82
C LEU A 101 -7.35 2.25 7.35
N SER A 102 -7.07 3.39 7.98
CA SER A 102 -7.32 3.57 9.42
C SER A 102 -8.80 3.76 9.74
N LYS A 103 -9.58 4.36 8.83
CA LYS A 103 -11.02 4.62 8.97
C LYS A 103 -11.67 4.65 7.58
N LYS A 104 -12.88 4.10 7.45
CA LYS A 104 -13.65 4.04 6.18
C LYS A 104 -14.76 5.09 6.07
N ASN A 105 -15.22 5.65 7.18
CA ASN A 105 -16.27 6.65 7.22
C ASN A 105 -15.67 7.97 7.69
N LEU A 106 -15.70 9.01 6.87
CA LEU A 106 -15.13 10.32 7.15
C LEU A 106 -16.22 11.38 7.14
N GLU A 107 -16.47 12.00 8.30
CA GLU A 107 -17.31 13.19 8.40
C GLU A 107 -16.69 14.36 7.62
N PRO A 108 -17.47 15.40 7.27
CA PRO A 108 -16.93 16.59 6.63
C PRO A 108 -15.71 17.16 7.37
N GLY A 109 -14.60 17.32 6.64
CA GLY A 109 -13.33 17.83 7.17
C GLY A 109 -12.44 16.79 7.86
N GLU A 110 -12.93 15.57 8.12
CA GLU A 110 -12.11 14.50 8.72
C GLU A 110 -11.08 13.91 7.77
N THR A 111 -10.06 13.29 8.38
CA THR A 111 -8.96 12.62 7.68
C THR A 111 -8.76 11.19 8.16
N ALA A 112 -8.31 10.31 7.28
CA ALA A 112 -7.79 8.97 7.59
C ALA A 112 -6.43 8.75 6.94
N ASP A 113 -5.70 7.76 7.45
CA ASP A 113 -4.44 7.30 6.88
C ASP A 113 -4.70 6.07 5.99
N LEU A 114 -4.11 6.08 4.80
CA LEU A 114 -4.04 4.95 3.87
C LEU A 114 -2.60 4.44 3.86
N PHE A 115 -2.35 3.38 4.61
CA PHE A 115 -1.07 2.68 4.66
C PHE A 115 -0.96 1.75 3.46
N ILE A 116 0.09 1.87 2.66
CA ILE A 116 0.35 0.97 1.54
C ILE A 116 1.71 0.33 1.74
N THR A 117 1.74 -1.00 1.79
CA THR A 117 2.97 -1.80 1.83
C THR A 117 3.20 -2.42 0.46
N VAL A 118 4.43 -2.35 -0.05
CA VAL A 118 4.84 -2.98 -1.30
C VAL A 118 5.94 -4.01 -1.00
N ASP A 119 5.72 -5.23 -1.47
CA ASP A 119 6.74 -6.28 -1.49
C ASP A 119 7.46 -6.24 -2.85
N THR A 120 8.75 -5.93 -2.80
CA THR A 120 9.60 -5.79 -4.00
C THR A 120 10.26 -7.11 -4.42
N SER A 121 9.89 -8.23 -3.78
CA SER A 121 10.42 -9.55 -4.15
C SER A 121 10.12 -9.87 -5.62
N MET A 122 11.14 -10.39 -6.32
CA MET A 122 11.03 -10.74 -7.74
C MET A 122 10.64 -9.54 -8.61
N LYS A 123 11.08 -8.32 -8.25
CA LYS A 123 10.87 -7.09 -9.01
C LYS A 123 12.22 -6.48 -9.35
N GLN A 124 12.35 -5.92 -10.54
CA GLN A 124 13.61 -5.38 -11.04
C GLN A 124 13.35 -4.19 -11.97
N ASN A 125 14.31 -3.26 -12.04
CA ASN A 125 14.25 -2.03 -12.82
C ASN A 125 13.04 -1.14 -12.44
N ALA A 126 12.59 -0.28 -13.35
CA ALA A 126 11.45 0.59 -13.10
C ALA A 126 10.16 -0.22 -12.89
N VAL A 127 9.50 0.02 -11.76
CA VAL A 127 8.27 -0.64 -11.34
C VAL A 127 7.26 0.42 -10.91
N THR A 128 6.02 0.28 -11.36
CA THR A 128 4.88 1.06 -10.87
C THR A 128 3.83 0.11 -10.33
N LYS A 129 3.31 0.43 -9.14
CA LYS A 129 2.20 -0.26 -8.48
C LYS A 129 1.05 0.70 -8.32
N THR A 130 -0.17 0.19 -8.43
CA THR A 130 -1.39 0.99 -8.30
C THR A 130 -2.29 0.40 -7.23
N VAL A 131 -2.90 1.29 -6.45
CA VAL A 131 -3.95 1.00 -5.49
C VAL A 131 -5.17 1.81 -5.89
N ASN A 132 -6.31 1.15 -6.04
CA ASN A 132 -7.59 1.78 -6.30
C ASN A 132 -8.36 1.93 -5.00
N VAL A 133 -8.87 3.13 -4.74
CA VAL A 133 -9.72 3.45 -3.60
C VAL A 133 -11.11 3.79 -4.12
N SER A 134 -12.11 2.98 -3.77
CA SER A 134 -13.50 3.20 -4.18
C SER A 134 -14.31 3.87 -3.07
N SER A 135 -15.21 4.78 -3.43
CA SER A 135 -16.00 5.55 -2.46
C SER A 135 -17.37 5.97 -3.01
N ASN A 136 -18.20 6.57 -2.15
CA ASN A 136 -19.46 7.19 -2.55
C ASN A 136 -19.30 8.62 -3.10
N ASP A 137 -18.09 9.11 -3.39
CA ASP A 137 -17.90 10.39 -4.07
C ASP A 137 -18.51 10.33 -5.49
N PRO A 138 -19.50 11.16 -5.83
CA PRO A 138 -20.20 11.10 -7.11
C PRO A 138 -19.34 11.55 -8.30
N LYS A 139 -18.29 12.35 -8.07
CA LYS A 139 -17.37 12.83 -9.10
C LYS A 139 -16.16 11.93 -9.25
N ARG A 140 -15.75 11.29 -8.15
CA ARG A 140 -14.53 10.45 -8.07
C ARG A 140 -14.84 9.11 -7.39
N PRO A 141 -15.69 8.26 -7.99
CA PRO A 141 -16.10 7.00 -7.37
C PRO A 141 -14.94 6.03 -7.17
N ILE A 142 -13.89 6.13 -8.01
CA ILE A 142 -12.64 5.39 -7.87
C ILE A 142 -11.48 6.38 -8.04
N VAL A 143 -10.54 6.35 -7.11
CA VAL A 143 -9.31 7.13 -7.18
C VAL A 143 -8.12 6.17 -7.20
N GLU A 144 -7.26 6.31 -8.21
CA GLU A 144 -6.00 5.57 -8.30
C GLU A 144 -4.88 6.30 -7.56
N ILE A 145 -4.09 5.53 -6.81
CA ILE A 145 -2.87 5.94 -6.12
C ILE A 145 -1.70 5.13 -6.72
N ALA A 146 -0.70 5.84 -7.24
CA ALA A 146 0.47 5.23 -7.88
C ALA A 146 1.69 5.24 -6.95
N LEU A 147 2.40 4.11 -6.87
CA LEU A 147 3.68 3.98 -6.20
C LEU A 147 4.74 3.62 -7.23
N LYS A 148 5.73 4.48 -7.39
CA LYS A 148 6.83 4.31 -8.33
C LYS A 148 8.11 3.95 -7.59
N MET A 149 8.95 3.17 -8.24
CA MET A 149 10.26 2.78 -7.71
C MET A 149 11.16 2.26 -8.85
N PHE A 150 12.47 2.35 -8.66
CA PHE A 150 13.45 1.58 -9.39
C PHE A 150 13.99 0.47 -8.49
N VAL A 151 13.74 -0.78 -8.84
CA VAL A 151 14.17 -1.92 -8.03
C VAL A 151 15.53 -2.41 -8.51
N ARG A 152 16.55 -2.25 -7.67
CA ARG A 152 17.91 -2.73 -7.93
C ARG A 152 18.00 -4.21 -7.62
N ASN A 153 18.34 -5.01 -8.62
CA ASN A 153 18.80 -6.37 -8.40
C ASN A 153 20.21 -6.31 -7.80
N GLN A 154 20.32 -6.64 -6.51
CA GLN A 154 21.58 -6.63 -5.77
C GLN A 154 22.54 -7.76 -6.20
N HIS A 155 22.07 -8.73 -6.98
CA HIS A 155 22.82 -9.91 -7.45
C HIS A 155 23.27 -9.82 -8.91
N LYS A 156 22.84 -8.79 -9.65
CA LYS A 156 23.21 -8.62 -11.06
C LYS A 156 24.70 -8.35 -11.17
N GLY A 157 25.41 -9.23 -11.89
CA GLY A 157 26.86 -9.08 -12.15
C GLY A 157 27.77 -9.67 -11.08
N LEU A 158 27.23 -10.32 -10.05
CA LEU A 158 28.04 -11.09 -9.10
C LEU A 158 28.59 -12.36 -9.78
N THR A 159 29.86 -12.66 -9.52
CA THR A 159 30.47 -13.95 -9.87
C THR A 159 29.87 -15.06 -9.01
N GLU A 160 29.96 -16.32 -9.45
CA GLU A 160 29.45 -17.45 -8.66
C GLU A 160 30.09 -17.54 -7.26
N SER A 161 31.37 -17.21 -7.15
CA SER A 161 32.05 -17.10 -5.85
C SER A 161 31.50 -15.95 -4.98
N ALA A 162 31.15 -14.81 -5.58
CA ALA A 162 30.54 -13.70 -4.86
C ALA A 162 29.11 -14.02 -4.41
N LYS A 163 28.33 -14.74 -5.23
CA LYS A 163 27.00 -15.23 -4.87
C LYS A 163 27.04 -16.24 -3.73
N ALA A 164 28.02 -17.14 -3.74
CA ALA A 164 28.25 -18.09 -2.66
C ALA A 164 28.57 -17.36 -1.33
N LYS A 165 29.40 -16.31 -1.40
CA LYS A 165 29.75 -15.50 -0.22
C LYS A 165 28.60 -14.67 0.38
N ILE A 166 27.49 -14.43 -0.35
CA ILE A 166 26.29 -13.76 0.19
C ILE A 166 25.80 -14.40 1.48
N LEU A 167 26.00 -15.71 1.60
CA LEU A 167 25.52 -16.54 2.70
C LEU A 167 26.49 -16.60 3.89
N THR A 168 27.66 -15.99 3.75
CA THR A 168 28.72 -15.95 4.78
C THR A 168 29.18 -14.53 5.11
N ASP A 169 28.78 -13.52 4.33
CA ASP A 169 29.02 -12.10 4.59
C ASP A 169 27.97 -11.53 5.56
N GLU A 170 28.40 -10.85 6.61
CA GLU A 170 27.54 -10.30 7.68
C GLU A 170 26.52 -9.26 7.18
N ASN A 171 26.87 -8.47 6.16
CA ASN A 171 25.97 -7.46 5.59
C ASN A 171 24.91 -8.10 4.71
N CYS A 172 25.28 -9.14 3.97
CA CYS A 172 24.39 -9.86 3.08
C CYS A 172 23.50 -10.87 3.82
N THR A 173 23.99 -11.49 4.89
CA THR A 173 23.20 -12.43 5.70
C THR A 173 22.00 -11.77 6.35
N SER A 174 21.97 -10.46 6.60
CA SER A 174 20.79 -9.79 7.16
C SER A 174 19.51 -9.93 6.31
N CYS A 175 19.66 -9.96 4.97
CA CYS A 175 18.57 -10.18 4.01
C CYS A 175 18.57 -11.60 3.43
N HIS A 176 19.73 -12.27 3.45
CA HIS A 176 19.93 -13.64 2.98
C HIS A 176 20.17 -14.62 4.13
N VAL A 177 19.58 -14.39 5.31
CA VAL A 177 19.54 -15.43 6.34
C VAL A 177 18.83 -16.58 5.65
N ALA A 178 19.59 -17.61 5.24
CA ALA A 178 19.00 -18.87 4.85
C ALA A 178 18.20 -19.27 6.09
N ARG A 179 16.87 -19.22 5.97
CA ARG A 179 15.97 -19.42 7.11
C ARG A 179 16.18 -20.83 7.67
N GLY A 180 16.82 -21.70 6.89
CA GLY A 180 17.22 -23.04 7.26
C GLY A 180 18.66 -23.20 7.78
N VAL A 181 19.44 -22.14 8.07
CA VAL A 181 20.73 -22.32 8.76
C VAL A 181 20.50 -22.98 10.12
N GLY A 182 21.10 -24.16 10.31
CA GLY A 182 20.86 -25.01 11.49
C GLY A 182 19.56 -25.82 11.47
N ALA A 183 18.68 -25.61 10.48
CA ALA A 183 17.51 -26.45 10.26
C ALA A 183 17.86 -27.73 9.48
N PHE A 184 17.00 -28.74 9.57
CA PHE A 184 17.17 -30.04 8.93
C PHE A 184 15.84 -30.53 8.33
N GLY A 185 15.92 -31.43 7.36
CA GLY A 185 14.76 -32.11 6.78
C GLY A 185 13.71 -31.15 6.24
N ILE A 186 12.46 -31.32 6.69
CA ILE A 186 11.32 -30.50 6.24
C ILE A 186 11.46 -29.03 6.63
N ASP A 187 12.02 -28.71 7.80
CA ASP A 187 12.11 -27.32 8.26
C ASP A 187 13.07 -26.53 7.37
N LEU A 188 14.20 -27.15 7.02
CA LEU A 188 15.13 -26.61 6.03
C LEU A 188 14.50 -26.50 4.63
N TYR A 189 13.75 -27.52 4.21
CA TYR A 189 13.06 -27.49 2.91
C TYR A 189 12.05 -26.34 2.82
N VAL A 190 11.19 -26.18 3.83
CA VAL A 190 10.17 -25.13 3.87
C VAL A 190 10.80 -23.75 3.93
N ALA A 191 11.89 -23.62 4.69
CA ALA A 191 12.63 -22.39 4.84
C ALA A 191 13.23 -21.88 3.52
N ASP A 192 13.92 -22.75 2.79
CA ASP A 192 14.84 -22.30 1.72
C ASP A 192 14.52 -22.87 0.33
N CYS A 193 13.74 -23.95 0.22
CA CYS A 193 13.48 -24.63 -1.06
C CYS A 193 12.04 -24.49 -1.55
N ALA A 194 11.06 -24.49 -0.64
CA ALA A 194 9.64 -24.56 -0.96
C ALA A 194 9.13 -23.36 -1.78
N MET A 195 9.75 -22.18 -1.65
CA MET A 195 9.35 -21.00 -2.41
C MET A 195 9.50 -21.16 -3.93
N CYS A 196 10.40 -22.04 -4.36
CA CYS A 196 10.64 -22.32 -5.77
C CYS A 196 10.07 -23.68 -6.19
N HIS A 197 10.14 -24.67 -5.32
CA HIS A 197 9.80 -26.05 -5.65
C HIS A 197 8.40 -26.46 -5.16
N GLY A 198 7.64 -25.53 -4.58
CA GLY A 198 6.34 -25.78 -3.98
C GLY A 198 6.44 -26.42 -2.59
N PRO A 199 5.40 -26.30 -1.75
CA PRO A 199 5.39 -26.79 -0.36
C PRO A 199 5.48 -28.32 -0.24
N LYS A 200 5.24 -29.06 -1.32
CA LYS A 200 5.30 -30.54 -1.41
C LYS A 200 6.25 -31.01 -2.51
N ALA A 201 7.23 -30.18 -2.91
CA ALA A 201 8.19 -30.49 -3.97
C ALA A 201 7.54 -30.77 -5.34
N GLU A 202 6.33 -30.30 -5.56
CA GLU A 202 5.54 -30.48 -6.78
C GLU A 202 6.00 -29.61 -7.95
N GLY A 203 6.89 -28.64 -7.69
CA GLY A 203 7.35 -27.66 -8.66
C GLY A 203 6.47 -26.41 -8.68
N GLU A 204 7.10 -25.27 -8.84
CA GLU A 204 6.43 -23.98 -9.01
C GLU A 204 7.23 -23.11 -9.98
N SER A 205 8.03 -22.16 -9.49
CA SER A 205 8.98 -21.41 -10.33
C SER A 205 10.22 -22.25 -10.68
N GLY A 206 10.57 -23.22 -9.84
CA GLY A 206 11.52 -24.28 -10.07
C GLY A 206 10.85 -25.62 -10.40
N PRO A 207 11.59 -26.58 -10.99
CA PRO A 207 11.04 -27.89 -11.36
C PRO A 207 10.61 -28.71 -10.13
N PRO A 208 9.76 -29.73 -10.30
CA PRO A 208 9.44 -30.67 -9.22
C PRO A 208 10.70 -31.38 -8.72
N LEU A 209 10.75 -31.59 -7.39
CA LEU A 209 11.82 -32.37 -6.73
C LEU A 209 11.35 -33.76 -6.30
N ILE A 210 10.13 -34.16 -6.62
CA ILE A 210 9.65 -35.53 -6.42
C ILE A 210 10.22 -36.44 -7.51
N GLY A 211 10.77 -37.59 -7.12
CA GLY A 211 11.32 -38.56 -8.06
C GLY A 211 11.77 -39.88 -7.44
N PRO A 212 12.46 -40.74 -8.21
CA PRO A 212 12.86 -42.07 -7.78
C PRO A 212 14.14 -42.04 -6.93
N TYR A 213 14.08 -41.51 -5.72
CA TYR A 213 15.24 -41.41 -4.80
C TYR A 213 15.82 -42.76 -4.33
N ASP A 214 15.16 -43.88 -4.60
CA ASP A 214 15.73 -45.22 -4.41
C ASP A 214 16.71 -45.61 -5.53
N ASN A 215 16.68 -44.92 -6.67
CA ASN A 215 17.66 -45.09 -7.73
C ASN A 215 18.93 -44.28 -7.39
N ALA A 216 20.07 -44.97 -7.24
CA ALA A 216 21.33 -44.36 -6.85
C ALA A 216 21.81 -43.27 -7.83
N THR A 217 21.62 -43.46 -9.14
CA THR A 217 21.98 -42.47 -10.17
C THR A 217 21.15 -41.20 -10.01
N TYR A 218 19.84 -41.34 -9.81
CA TYR A 218 18.94 -40.22 -9.56
C TYR A 218 19.30 -39.50 -8.25
N TYR A 219 19.48 -40.25 -7.16
CA TYR A 219 19.87 -39.72 -5.85
C TYR A 219 21.16 -38.91 -5.94
N ASN A 220 22.21 -39.47 -6.57
CA ASN A 220 23.49 -38.82 -6.73
C ASN A 220 23.41 -37.58 -7.61
N HIS A 221 22.59 -37.61 -8.67
CA HIS A 221 22.33 -36.44 -9.49
C HIS A 221 21.65 -35.32 -8.69
N MET A 222 20.61 -35.64 -7.91
CA MET A 222 19.94 -34.65 -7.07
C MET A 222 20.88 -34.08 -5.99
N LYS A 223 21.73 -34.93 -5.41
CA LYS A 223 22.78 -34.49 -4.48
C LYS A 223 23.77 -33.54 -5.15
N ASP A 224 24.25 -33.86 -6.35
CA ASP A 224 25.16 -33.01 -7.12
C ASP A 224 24.53 -31.64 -7.40
N VAL A 225 23.27 -31.61 -7.83
CA VAL A 225 22.55 -30.35 -8.09
C VAL A 225 22.33 -29.54 -6.81
N LEU A 226 22.03 -30.19 -5.69
CA LEU A 226 21.84 -29.50 -4.41
C LEU A 226 23.15 -28.91 -3.88
N VAL A 227 24.27 -29.63 -4.04
CA VAL A 227 25.58 -29.19 -3.57
C VAL A 227 26.17 -28.12 -4.49
N HIS A 228 26.19 -28.37 -5.79
CA HIS A 228 26.93 -27.57 -6.78
C HIS A 228 26.06 -26.66 -7.65
N GLY A 229 24.74 -26.79 -7.56
CA GLY A 229 23.79 -26.04 -8.39
C GLY A 229 23.49 -26.71 -9.73
N SER A 230 22.56 -26.12 -10.47
CA SER A 230 22.16 -26.62 -11.80
C SER A 230 23.21 -26.31 -12.85
N LYS A 231 23.74 -27.36 -13.49
CA LYS A 231 24.65 -27.23 -14.65
C LYS A 231 23.95 -26.79 -15.95
N ARG A 232 22.61 -26.82 -15.97
CA ARG A 232 21.80 -26.45 -17.15
C ARG A 232 21.31 -25.01 -17.09
N THR A 233 21.16 -24.47 -15.89
CA THR A 233 20.58 -23.14 -15.68
C THR A 233 21.28 -22.47 -14.50
N ASN A 234 21.62 -21.18 -14.64
CA ASN A 234 22.19 -20.39 -13.53
C ASN A 234 21.13 -19.99 -12.49
N ALA A 235 19.93 -20.58 -12.55
CA ALA A 235 18.78 -20.25 -11.72
C ALA A 235 18.78 -20.99 -10.37
N MET A 236 19.40 -22.17 -10.29
CA MET A 236 19.54 -22.92 -9.04
C MET A 236 21.01 -22.90 -8.60
N PRO A 237 21.36 -22.15 -7.54
CA PRO A 237 22.73 -22.09 -7.04
C PRO A 237 23.10 -23.38 -6.30
N GLY A 238 24.40 -23.56 -6.04
CA GLY A 238 24.89 -24.61 -5.15
C GLY A 238 24.75 -24.22 -3.69
N PHE A 239 24.24 -25.14 -2.86
CA PHE A 239 24.00 -24.90 -1.44
C PHE A 239 25.00 -25.60 -0.52
N GLY A 240 25.85 -26.48 -1.04
CA GLY A 240 26.86 -27.16 -0.23
C GLY A 240 27.98 -26.20 0.21
N GLY A 241 28.44 -26.32 1.45
CA GLY A 241 29.55 -25.52 1.99
C GLY A 241 30.82 -25.55 1.13
N GLU A 242 31.11 -26.68 0.47
CA GLU A 242 32.24 -26.81 -0.45
C GLU A 242 32.09 -26.00 -1.75
N SER A 243 30.86 -25.70 -2.15
CA SER A 243 30.54 -24.76 -3.24
C SER A 243 30.35 -23.33 -2.75
N GLY A 244 30.69 -23.06 -1.48
CA GLY A 244 30.48 -21.80 -0.80
C GLY A 244 29.03 -21.51 -0.43
N GLY A 245 28.14 -22.51 -0.50
CA GLY A 245 26.76 -22.43 -0.02
C GLY A 245 26.65 -22.51 1.52
N PRO A 246 25.45 -22.35 2.09
CA PRO A 246 25.30 -22.20 3.54
C PRO A 246 25.17 -23.54 4.28
N LEU A 247 24.97 -24.65 3.56
CA LEU A 247 24.55 -25.91 4.16
C LEU A 247 25.73 -26.83 4.41
N ALA A 248 25.80 -27.32 5.65
CA ALA A 248 26.70 -28.41 6.01
C ALA A 248 26.24 -29.74 5.38
N GLN A 249 27.16 -30.69 5.24
CA GLN A 249 26.85 -32.00 4.63
C GLN A 249 25.67 -32.71 5.31
N LYS A 250 25.56 -32.63 6.65
CA LYS A 250 24.44 -33.21 7.41
C LYS A 250 23.09 -32.61 7.03
N GLN A 251 23.05 -31.33 6.69
CA GLN A 251 21.82 -30.64 6.26
C GLN A 251 21.42 -31.06 4.85
N ILE A 252 22.40 -31.15 3.94
CA ILE A 252 22.22 -31.70 2.58
C ILE A 252 21.64 -33.12 2.64
N ASP A 253 22.22 -33.98 3.47
CA ASP A 253 21.75 -35.37 3.62
C ASP A 253 20.34 -35.44 4.24
N SER A 254 20.01 -34.53 5.16
CA SER A 254 18.67 -34.43 5.73
C SER A 254 17.60 -34.01 4.72
N LEU A 255 17.94 -33.10 3.79
CA LEU A 255 17.05 -32.68 2.70
C LEU A 255 16.77 -33.85 1.75
N LEU A 256 17.81 -34.58 1.34
CA LEU A 256 17.67 -35.73 0.47
C LEU A 256 16.84 -36.85 1.13
N THR A 257 17.02 -37.06 2.43
CA THR A 257 16.19 -38.00 3.22
C THR A 257 14.72 -37.57 3.20
N TYR A 258 14.44 -36.29 3.46
CA TYR A 258 13.08 -35.76 3.42
C TYR A 258 12.43 -35.91 2.03
N LEU A 259 13.14 -35.52 0.96
CA LEU A 259 12.63 -35.61 -0.42
C LEU A 259 12.36 -37.06 -0.84
N LYS A 260 13.21 -37.99 -0.38
CA LYS A 260 13.00 -39.43 -0.55
C LYS A 260 11.71 -39.90 0.12
N GLU A 261 11.52 -39.57 1.40
CA GLU A 261 10.31 -39.95 2.15
C GLU A 261 9.04 -39.34 1.54
N LEU A 262 9.11 -38.07 1.14
CA LEU A 262 8.01 -37.36 0.50
C LEU A 262 7.63 -38.01 -0.83
N SER A 263 8.62 -38.37 -1.65
CA SER A 263 8.42 -39.07 -2.93
C SER A 263 7.78 -40.45 -2.72
N ALA A 264 8.25 -41.21 -1.73
CA ALA A 264 7.70 -42.51 -1.37
C ALA A 264 6.24 -42.41 -0.90
N LYS A 265 5.88 -41.38 -0.12
CA LYS A 265 4.50 -41.14 0.32
C LYS A 265 3.57 -40.78 -0.84
N ARG A 266 4.06 -40.06 -1.85
CA ARG A 266 3.26 -39.72 -3.05
C ARG A 266 2.91 -40.94 -3.89
N ASN A 267 3.85 -41.87 -4.05
CA ASN A 267 3.65 -43.07 -4.88
C ASN A 267 2.73 -44.13 -4.24
N LYS A 268 2.33 -43.95 -2.98
CA LYS A 268 1.40 -44.84 -2.25
C LYS A 268 -0.06 -44.35 -2.26
N LYS A 269 -0.33 -43.18 -2.84
CA LYS A 269 -1.67 -42.61 -3.05
C LYS A 269 -2.04 -42.70 -4.51
#